data_AF-A0A2M9CER1-F1
#
_entry.id   AF-A0A2M9CER1-F1
#
_cell.length_a   1.000
_cell.length_b   1.000
_cell.length_c   1.000
_cell.angle_alpha   90.00
_cell.angle_beta   90.00
_cell.angle_gamma   90.00
#
_symmetry.space_group_name_H-M   'P 1'
#
loop_
_entity.id
_entity.type
_entity.pdbx_description
1 polymer ?
#
loop_
_entity_poly.entity_id
_entity_poly.type
_entity_poly.pdbx_seq_one_letter_code
_entity_poly.pdbx_strand_id
1 'polypeptide(L)'
;MPTAHARSERLNMRVSPEALATIREAAAAQQQDVSAFVLGAAMEHAREVLLRDRVIRLTPRELDQVDAALDGEPQVIPEIAALIAAVRRETPQHGTKEFASR
;
A
#
# COMPACT_ATOMS: atom_id res chain seq x y z
N MET A 1 15.31 -17.95 17.26
CA MET A 1 16.15 -17.69 16.07
C MET A 1 15.32 -18.04 14.85
N PRO A 2 15.24 -17.19 13.80
CA PRO A 2 16.37 -16.51 13.18
C PRO A 2 16.33 -14.98 13.35
N THR A 3 17.40 -14.40 13.86
CA THR A 3 17.71 -12.98 13.70
C THR A 3 18.29 -12.80 12.31
N ALA A 4 17.44 -12.46 11.33
CA ALA A 4 17.93 -11.91 10.08
C ALA A 4 18.66 -10.61 10.43
N HIS A 5 19.99 -10.63 10.43
CA HIS A 5 20.76 -9.39 10.37
C HIS A 5 20.29 -8.66 9.12
N ALA A 6 19.50 -7.61 9.29
CA ALA A 6 19.10 -6.73 8.21
C ALA A 6 20.37 -6.06 7.69
N ARG A 7 20.99 -6.66 6.68
CA ARG A 7 22.11 -6.05 5.98
C ARG A 7 21.59 -4.78 5.34
N SER A 8 22.23 -3.66 5.62
CA SER A 8 21.92 -2.40 4.95
C SER A 8 22.18 -2.54 3.45
N GLU A 9 21.14 -2.37 2.64
CA GLU A 9 21.26 -2.29 1.18
C GLU A 9 21.67 -0.86 0.77
N ARG A 10 22.49 -0.72 -0.27
CA ARG A 10 22.94 0.59 -0.78
C ARG A 10 22.11 1.02 -1.98
N LEU A 11 21.53 2.22 -1.89
CA LEU A 11 20.86 2.87 -3.01
C LEU A 11 21.85 3.77 -3.75
N ASN A 12 22.18 3.43 -5.01
CA ASN A 12 23.05 4.25 -5.86
C ASN A 12 22.20 5.03 -6.88
N MET A 13 22.38 6.34 -6.95
CA MET A 13 21.61 7.22 -7.82
C MET A 13 22.53 8.15 -8.61
N ARG A 14 22.13 8.48 -9.84
CA ARG A 14 22.75 9.55 -10.64
C ARG A 14 21.86 10.78 -10.56
N VAL A 15 22.46 11.93 -10.28
CA VAL A 15 21.77 13.22 -10.19
C VAL A 15 22.57 14.26 -10.95
N SER A 16 21.88 15.26 -11.50
CA SER A 16 22.57 16.40 -12.11
C SER A 16 23.24 17.26 -11.02
N PRO A 17 24.28 18.03 -11.36
CA PRO A 17 24.93 18.93 -10.40
C PRO A 17 23.95 19.95 -9.78
N GLU A 18 23.03 20.48 -10.60
CA GLU A 18 21.98 21.41 -10.16
C GLU A 18 21.04 20.75 -9.15
N ALA A 19 20.52 19.56 -9.45
CA ALA A 19 19.64 18.84 -8.53
C ALA A 19 20.35 18.52 -7.20
N LEU A 20 21.64 18.15 -7.24
CA LEU A 20 22.42 17.91 -6.04
C LEU A 20 22.59 19.18 -5.19
N ALA A 21 22.77 20.35 -5.82
CA ALA A 21 22.87 21.62 -5.11
C ALA A 21 21.56 21.95 -4.38
N THR A 22 20.43 21.83 -5.06
CA THR A 22 19.09 22.04 -4.46
C THR A 22 18.84 21.10 -3.29
N ILE A 23 19.17 19.81 -3.44
CA ILE A 23 19.01 18.81 -2.37
C ILE A 23 19.86 19.17 -1.15
N ARG A 24 21.10 19.64 -1.35
CA ARG A 24 22.00 20.05 -0.25
C ARG A 24 21.46 21.27 0.49
N GLU A 25 20.96 22.25 -0.23
CA GLU A 25 20.35 23.45 0.35
C GLU A 25 19.12 23.08 1.19
N ALA A 26 18.22 22.25 0.66
CA ALA A 26 17.03 21.79 1.37
C ALA A 26 17.37 20.96 2.62
N ALA A 27 18.36 20.06 2.53
CA ALA A 27 18.83 19.30 3.68
C ALA A 27 19.42 20.21 4.77
N ALA A 28 20.22 21.20 4.38
CA ALA A 28 20.78 22.18 5.30
C ALA A 28 19.70 23.03 5.99
N ALA A 29 18.67 23.46 5.25
CA ALA A 29 17.53 24.20 5.80
C ALA A 29 16.78 23.41 6.88
N GLN A 30 16.77 22.08 6.79
CA GLN A 30 16.16 21.19 7.78
C GLN A 30 17.14 20.65 8.83
N GLN A 31 18.40 21.12 8.83
CA GLN A 31 19.46 20.66 9.73
C GLN A 31 19.69 19.13 9.67
N GLN A 32 19.59 18.56 8.47
CA GLN A 32 19.78 17.14 8.22
C GLN A 32 20.91 16.91 7.22
N ASP A 33 21.54 15.74 7.29
CA ASP A 33 22.46 15.33 6.23
C ASP A 33 21.68 14.95 4.95
N VAL A 34 22.37 15.00 3.81
CA VAL A 34 21.77 14.75 2.49
C VAL A 34 21.17 13.35 2.39
N SER A 35 21.80 12.34 2.98
CA SER A 35 21.32 10.96 2.91
C SER A 35 20.04 10.78 3.72
N ALA A 36 19.99 11.34 4.93
CA ALA A 36 18.79 11.35 5.76
C ALA A 36 17.64 12.11 5.09
N PHE A 37 17.91 13.30 4.53
CA PHE A 37 16.92 14.10 3.82
C PHE A 37 16.32 13.34 2.62
N VAL A 38 17.17 12.78 1.75
CA VAL A 38 16.73 12.03 0.55
C VAL A 38 15.95 10.79 0.95
N LEU A 39 16.44 10.02 1.92
CA LEU A 39 15.73 8.83 2.40
C LEU A 39 14.37 9.19 3.03
N GLY A 40 14.32 10.26 3.82
CA GLY A 40 13.08 10.75 4.44
C GLY A 40 12.04 11.11 3.38
N ALA A 41 12.40 11.96 2.43
CA ALA A 41 11.53 12.37 1.34
C ALA A 41 11.06 11.18 0.48
N ALA A 42 11.97 10.25 0.15
CA ALA A 42 11.62 9.04 -0.60
C ALA A 42 10.64 8.14 0.17
N MET A 43 10.84 7.97 1.49
CA MET A 43 9.97 7.16 2.33
C MET A 43 8.59 7.79 2.52
N GLU A 44 8.51 9.12 2.67
CA GLU A 44 7.24 9.85 2.72
C GLU A 44 6.46 9.63 1.44
N HIS A 45 7.07 9.89 0.29
CA HIS A 45 6.42 9.70 -1.00
C HIS A 45 6.03 8.24 -1.26
N ALA A 46 6.88 7.27 -0.88
CA ALA A 46 6.56 5.86 -1.00
C ALA A 46 5.31 5.49 -0.19
N ARG A 47 5.15 6.04 1.03
CA ARG A 47 3.94 5.82 1.83
C ARG A 47 2.71 6.41 1.15
N GLU A 48 2.80 7.61 0.60
CA GLU A 48 1.69 8.24 -0.12
C GLU A 48 1.26 7.41 -1.33
N VAL A 49 2.21 6.93 -2.13
CA VAL A 49 1.94 6.09 -3.31
C VAL A 49 1.27 4.78 -2.89
N LEU A 50 1.79 4.12 -1.85
CA LEU A 50 1.21 2.88 -1.34
C LEU A 50 -0.17 3.09 -0.69
N LEU A 51 -0.41 4.25 -0.08
CA LEU A 51 -1.71 4.60 0.49
C LEU A 51 -2.73 4.93 -0.59
N ARG A 52 -2.32 5.54 -1.71
CA ARG A 52 -3.23 5.86 -2.82
C ARG A 52 -3.97 4.62 -3.34
N ASP A 53 -3.29 3.49 -3.41
CA ASP A 53 -3.89 2.23 -3.87
C ASP A 53 -4.72 1.52 -2.79
N ARG A 54 -4.55 1.90 -1.51
CA ARG A 54 -5.17 1.21 -0.36
C ARG A 54 -6.30 2.00 0.29
N VAL A 55 -6.40 3.31 0.04
CA VAL A 55 -7.35 4.19 0.71
C VAL A 55 -8.44 4.60 -0.26
N ILE A 56 -9.67 4.16 0.02
CA ILE A 56 -10.86 4.67 -0.64
C ILE A 56 -11.28 5.94 0.10
N ARG A 57 -11.27 7.08 -0.60
CA ARG A 57 -11.79 8.34 -0.06
C ARG A 57 -13.29 8.40 -0.32
N LEU A 58 -14.07 8.45 0.76
CA LEU A 58 -15.52 8.61 0.72
C LEU A 58 -15.90 10.04 1.12
N THR A 59 -16.86 10.62 0.41
CA THR A 59 -17.60 11.79 0.88
C THR A 59 -18.47 11.40 2.08
N PRO A 60 -18.92 12.36 2.92
CA PRO A 60 -19.78 12.03 4.07
C PRO A 60 -21.02 11.22 3.68
N ARG A 61 -21.66 11.56 2.55
CA ARG A 61 -22.80 10.81 2.02
C ARG A 61 -22.46 9.36 1.64
N GLU A 62 -21.32 9.15 1.00
CA GLU A 62 -20.89 7.80 0.62
C GLU A 62 -20.51 6.97 1.86
N LEU A 63 -19.96 7.61 2.89
CA LEU A 63 -19.72 6.96 4.18
C LEU A 63 -21.03 6.51 4.83
N ASP A 64 -22.05 7.39 4.90
CA ASP A 64 -23.37 7.03 5.43
C ASP A 64 -24.00 5.85 4.67
N GLN A 65 -23.80 5.77 3.36
CA GLN A 65 -24.28 4.66 2.54
C GLN A 65 -23.56 3.35 2.87
N VAL A 66 -22.25 3.41 3.11
CA VAL A 66 -21.47 2.24 3.52
C VAL A 66 -21.90 1.78 4.90
N ASP A 67 -22.01 2.69 5.87
CA ASP A 67 -22.42 2.36 7.24
C ASP A 67 -23.81 1.72 7.26
N ALA A 68 -24.79 2.30 6.54
CA ALA A 68 -26.12 1.72 6.43
C ALA A 68 -26.12 0.33 5.75
N ALA A 69 -25.22 0.11 4.79
CA ALA A 69 -25.07 -1.20 4.14
C ALA A 69 -24.40 -2.24 5.05
N LEU A 70 -23.48 -1.81 5.93
CA LEU A 70 -22.82 -2.67 6.90
C LEU A 70 -23.74 -3.06 8.07
N ASP A 71 -24.62 -2.15 8.50
CA ASP A 71 -25.60 -2.38 9.57
C ASP A 71 -26.83 -3.18 9.12
N GLY A 72 -27.08 -3.25 7.80
CA GLY A 72 -28.20 -3.98 7.22
C GLY A 72 -28.00 -5.50 7.18
N GLU A 73 -29.11 -6.24 7.05
CA GLU A 73 -29.04 -7.69 6.82
C GLU A 73 -28.45 -7.97 5.43
N PRO A 74 -27.46 -8.89 5.31
CA PRO A 74 -26.89 -9.26 4.03
C PRO A 74 -27.95 -9.77 3.04
N GLN A 75 -27.93 -9.22 1.84
CA GLN A 75 -28.83 -9.62 0.76
C GLN A 75 -28.07 -10.43 -0.29
N VAL A 76 -28.56 -11.63 -0.59
CA VAL A 76 -27.98 -12.44 -1.65
C VAL A 76 -28.49 -11.93 -2.99
N ILE A 77 -27.58 -11.45 -3.83
CA ILE A 77 -27.87 -11.05 -5.20
C ILE A 77 -27.75 -12.30 -6.10
N PRO A 78 -28.86 -12.81 -6.68
CA PRO A 78 -28.86 -14.09 -7.40
C PRO A 78 -27.84 -14.17 -8.54
N GLU A 79 -27.64 -13.06 -9.26
CA GLU A 79 -26.71 -12.96 -10.39
C GLU A 79 -25.25 -13.09 -9.92
N ILE A 80 -24.91 -12.46 -8.78
CA ILE A 80 -23.57 -12.56 -8.18
C ILE A 80 -23.35 -13.99 -7.65
N ALA A 81 -24.36 -14.60 -7.02
CA ALA A 81 -24.29 -15.97 -6.56
C ALA A 81 -24.07 -16.96 -7.72
N ALA A 82 -24.78 -16.77 -8.84
CA ALA A 82 -24.62 -17.56 -10.05
C ALA A 82 -23.21 -17.40 -10.65
N LEU A 83 -22.69 -16.17 -10.70
CA LEU A 83 -21.34 -15.89 -11.19
C LEU A 83 -20.26 -16.56 -10.33
N ILE A 84 -20.34 -16.42 -9.00
CA ILE A 84 -19.40 -17.08 -8.07
C ILE A 84 -19.47 -18.61 -8.25
N ALA A 85 -20.67 -19.18 -8.42
CA ALA A 85 -20.84 -20.61 -8.64
C ALA A 85 -20.23 -21.06 -9.99
N ALA A 86 -20.35 -20.26 -11.05
CA ALA A 86 -19.75 -20.54 -12.35
C ALA A 86 -18.22 -20.51 -12.30
N VAL A 87 -17.63 -19.44 -11.73
CA VAL A 87 -16.17 -19.30 -11.60
C VAL A 87 -15.56 -20.45 -10.79
N ARG A 88 -16.23 -20.89 -9.70
CA ARG A 88 -15.79 -22.04 -8.89
C ARG A 88 -15.82 -23.37 -9.64
N ARG A 89 -16.65 -23.51 -10.67
CA ARG A 89 -16.71 -24.72 -11.52
C ARG A 89 -15.61 -24.72 -12.58
N GLU A 90 -15.20 -23.54 -13.05
CA GLU A 90 -14.19 -23.37 -14.11
C GLU A 90 -12.76 -23.35 -13.58
N THR A 91 -12.54 -23.01 -12.31
CA THR A 91 -11.20 -22.96 -11.71
C THR A 91 -10.82 -24.33 -11.11
N PRO A 92 -9.88 -25.12 -11.68
CA PRO A 92 -9.34 -26.28 -11.00
C PRO A 92 -8.58 -25.80 -9.76
N GLN A 93 -8.98 -26.30 -8.59
CA GLN A 93 -8.49 -25.94 -7.25
C GLN A 93 -6.98 -25.67 -7.19
N HIS A 94 -6.57 -24.42 -7.39
CA HIS A 94 -5.25 -23.92 -7.02
C HIS A 94 -5.44 -22.96 -5.86
N GLY A 95 -5.31 -23.47 -4.64
CA GLY A 95 -5.15 -22.61 -3.46
C GLY A 95 -6.16 -22.77 -2.32
N THR A 96 -6.71 -23.96 -2.08
CA THR A 96 -7.14 -24.32 -0.71
C THR A 96 -5.96 -24.97 0.00
N LYS A 97 -4.91 -24.20 0.33
CA LYS A 97 -3.90 -24.63 1.30
C LYS A 97 -3.62 -23.52 2.31
N GLU A 98 -3.93 -23.88 3.55
CA GLU A 98 -3.42 -23.33 4.82
C GLU A 98 -3.73 -21.88 5.15
N PHE A 99 -4.96 -21.65 5.63
CA PHE A 99 -5.17 -20.79 6.80
C PHE A 99 -5.79 -21.62 7.93
N ALA A 100 -5.05 -22.63 8.39
CA ALA A 100 -5.32 -23.30 9.65
C ALA A 100 -3.98 -23.72 10.27
N SER A 101 -3.73 -23.19 11.47
CA SER A 101 -2.59 -23.46 12.37
C SER A 101 -1.29 -22.71 12.07
N ARG A 102 -1.12 -21.54 12.71
CA ARG A 102 -0.13 -21.33 13.78
C ARG A 102 -0.29 -19.96 14.42
#